data_AF-A0A4U9HKS9-F1
#
_entry.id   AF-A0A4U9HKS9-F1
#
_cell.length_a   1.000
_cell.length_b   1.000
_cell.length_c   1.000
_cell.angle_alpha   90.00
_cell.angle_beta   90.00
_cell.angle_gamma   90.00
#
_symmetry.space_group_name_H-M   'P 1'
#
loop_
_entity.id
_entity.type
_entity.pdbx_description
1 polymer ?
#
loop_
_entity_poly.entity_id
_entity_poly.type
_entity_poly.pdbx_seq_one_letter_code
_entity_poly.pdbx_strand_id
1 'polypeptide(L)'
;MPVSIAGKKGAVTRVSEDEHPRPETSLAQLQALKTPFRQPGSVTAGNASGVNDGAAALIVASEAMALQQGLTPRARIVATAACGVEPRLMGIGPLPAARRVLEIAGLSLAQMDVIELNEAFAAQALAVLRQLGLPDDAEQVNPNGGAIALGHPAGHERRQTGADRHARTGTAGRPLCAVHHVHRRRSGHRHDY
;
A
#
# COMPACT_ATOMS: atom_id res chain seq x y z
N MET A 1 11.55 12.66 0.45
CA MET A 1 12.10 14.00 0.72
C MET A 1 12.64 13.99 2.14
N PRO A 2 13.90 14.37 2.39
CA PRO A 2 14.41 14.42 3.76
C PRO A 2 13.68 15.45 4.61
N VAL A 3 13.45 15.15 5.89
CA VAL A 3 12.79 16.01 6.87
C VAL A 3 13.78 16.39 7.96
N SER A 4 13.84 17.67 8.31
CA SER A 4 14.71 18.18 9.38
C SER A 4 13.91 18.37 10.67
N ILE A 5 14.37 17.76 11.76
CA ILE A 5 13.74 17.82 13.07
C ILE A 5 14.65 18.59 14.02
N ALA A 6 14.13 19.69 14.59
CA ALA A 6 14.85 20.48 15.58
C ALA A 6 14.79 19.80 16.97
N GLY A 7 15.95 19.48 17.53
CA GLY A 7 16.10 18.95 18.88
C GLY A 7 16.14 20.04 19.95
N LYS A 8 15.96 19.63 21.22
CA LYS A 8 15.81 20.53 22.39
C LYS A 8 16.96 21.52 22.61
N LYS A 9 18.15 21.30 22.02
CA LYS A 9 19.35 22.15 22.18
C LYS A 9 19.85 22.71 20.83
N GLY A 10 18.99 22.82 19.83
CA GLY A 10 19.34 23.36 18.50
C GLY A 10 20.02 22.38 17.55
N ALA A 11 20.33 21.16 17.99
CA ALA A 11 20.77 20.09 17.09
C ALA A 11 19.65 19.75 16.10
N VAL A 12 19.97 19.65 14.80
CA VAL A 12 19.00 19.30 13.76
C VAL A 12 19.29 17.89 13.26
N THR A 13 18.33 16.99 13.43
CA THR A 13 18.40 15.64 12.86
C THR A 13 17.74 15.66 11.49
N ARG A 14 18.47 15.20 10.47
CA ARG A 14 17.94 15.04 9.12
C ARG A 14 17.52 13.58 8.94
N VAL A 15 16.22 13.35 8.78
CA VAL A 15 15.64 12.04 8.48
C VAL A 15 15.49 11.90 6.97
N SER A 16 16.19 10.95 6.37
CA SER A 16 16.14 10.69 4.91
C SER A 16 15.77 9.26 4.53
N GLU A 17 15.72 8.37 5.51
CA GLU A 17 15.46 6.93 5.35
C GLU A 17 14.24 6.52 6.16
N ASP A 18 13.58 5.45 5.74
CA ASP A 18 12.44 4.89 6.47
C ASP A 18 12.94 4.18 7.74
N GLU A 19 12.32 4.48 8.89
CA GLU A 19 12.76 3.95 10.20
C GLU A 19 12.14 2.58 10.55
N HIS A 20 11.03 2.22 9.91
CA HIS A 20 10.30 0.98 10.21
C HIS A 20 10.94 -0.33 9.71
N PRO A 21 11.67 -0.36 8.57
CA PRO A 21 12.29 -1.57 8.06
C PRO A 21 13.19 -2.24 9.10
N ARG A 22 13.04 -3.56 9.24
CA ARG A 22 13.82 -4.43 10.13
C ARG A 22 14.65 -5.42 9.28
N PRO A 23 15.77 -4.98 8.67
CA PRO A 23 16.54 -5.81 7.73
C PRO A 23 17.10 -7.09 8.35
N GLU A 24 17.24 -7.14 9.66
CA GLU A 24 17.68 -8.29 10.45
C GLU A 24 16.59 -9.34 10.70
N THR A 25 15.38 -9.14 10.19
CA THR A 25 14.25 -10.07 10.37
C THR A 25 14.57 -11.46 9.83
N SER A 26 14.35 -12.48 10.65
CA SER A 26 14.50 -13.89 10.29
C SER A 26 13.24 -14.70 10.58
N LEU A 27 13.08 -15.83 9.90
CA LEU A 27 11.95 -16.73 10.11
C LEU A 27 11.88 -17.22 11.57
N ALA A 28 13.02 -17.53 12.18
CA ALA A 28 13.10 -17.98 13.58
C ALA A 28 12.57 -16.91 14.55
N GLN A 29 12.92 -15.64 14.34
CA GLN A 29 12.38 -14.53 15.14
C GLN A 29 10.87 -14.40 14.95
N LEU A 30 10.37 -14.50 13.72
CA LEU A 30 8.93 -14.40 13.42
C LEU A 30 8.13 -15.52 14.08
N GLN A 31 8.66 -16.74 14.10
CA GLN A 31 8.01 -17.91 14.72
C GLN A 31 7.91 -17.79 16.26
N ALA A 32 8.84 -17.08 16.90
CA ALA A 32 8.84 -16.89 18.34
C ALA A 32 7.80 -15.85 18.82
N LEU A 33 7.16 -15.11 17.91
CA LEU A 33 6.23 -14.04 18.26
C LEU A 33 4.87 -14.58 18.72
N LYS A 34 4.31 -13.96 19.76
CA LYS A 34 2.99 -14.27 20.29
C LYS A 34 1.88 -13.79 19.35
N THR A 35 0.71 -14.44 19.43
CA THR A 35 -0.50 -14.10 18.66
C THR A 35 -1.51 -13.37 19.56
N PRO A 36 -1.44 -12.02 19.67
CA PRO A 36 -2.19 -11.28 20.70
C PRO A 36 -3.71 -11.24 20.46
N PHE A 37 -4.15 -11.42 19.21
CA PHE A 37 -5.57 -11.23 18.84
C PHE A 37 -6.45 -12.44 19.10
N ARG A 38 -5.89 -13.66 19.04
CA ARG A 38 -6.66 -14.91 19.16
C ARG A 38 -5.73 -16.06 19.55
N GLN A 39 -6.26 -16.99 20.35
CA GLN A 39 -5.64 -18.28 20.63
C GLN A 39 -6.59 -19.42 20.25
N PRO A 40 -6.22 -20.32 19.32
CA PRO A 40 -5.07 -20.21 18.41
C PRO A 40 -5.29 -19.07 17.37
N GLY A 41 -4.20 -18.44 16.94
CA GLY A 41 -4.19 -17.36 15.95
C GLY A 41 -2.94 -17.40 15.07
N SER A 42 -2.89 -16.55 14.04
CA SER A 42 -1.75 -16.47 13.09
C SER A 42 -1.15 -15.07 12.94
N VAL A 43 -1.86 -14.04 13.40
CA VAL A 43 -1.39 -12.65 13.32
C VAL A 43 -0.49 -12.33 14.51
N THR A 44 0.69 -11.79 14.23
CA THR A 44 1.71 -11.36 15.19
C THR A 44 2.19 -9.94 14.85
N ALA A 45 2.97 -9.33 15.74
CA ALA A 45 3.58 -8.02 15.46
C ALA A 45 4.58 -8.04 14.29
N GLY A 46 5.08 -9.22 13.90
CA GLY A 46 6.05 -9.36 12.82
C GLY A 46 5.43 -9.54 11.44
N ASN A 47 4.12 -9.82 11.36
CA ASN A 47 3.39 -10.04 10.10
C ASN A 47 2.18 -9.09 9.93
N ALA A 48 2.15 -8.02 10.71
CA ALA A 48 1.21 -6.91 10.61
C ALA A 48 1.97 -5.62 10.33
N SER A 49 1.33 -4.67 9.65
CA SER A 49 1.91 -3.34 9.47
C SER A 49 2.04 -2.59 10.81
N GLY A 50 3.11 -1.80 10.94
CA GLY A 50 3.28 -0.91 12.08
C GLY A 50 2.34 0.30 12.09
N VAL A 51 2.34 1.01 13.21
CA VAL A 51 1.80 2.37 13.30
C VAL A 51 2.95 3.34 13.01
N ASN A 52 2.76 4.23 12.04
CA ASN A 52 3.83 5.08 11.53
C ASN A 52 3.33 6.50 11.25
N ASP A 53 4.27 7.44 11.14
CA ASP A 53 4.03 8.81 10.73
C ASP A 53 4.63 9.05 9.34
N GLY A 54 3.87 9.69 8.45
CA GLY A 54 4.34 9.97 7.10
C GLY A 54 3.33 10.70 6.22
N ALA A 55 3.85 11.31 5.15
CA ALA A 55 3.06 12.02 4.15
C ALA A 55 3.69 11.89 2.75
N ALA A 56 2.87 12.09 1.72
CA ALA A 56 3.26 12.19 0.32
C ALA A 56 2.28 13.09 -0.42
N ALA A 57 2.74 13.62 -1.54
CA ALA A 57 1.97 14.49 -2.40
C ALA A 57 2.16 14.06 -3.86
N LEU A 58 1.09 14.23 -4.65
CA LEU A 58 1.10 14.03 -6.10
C LEU A 58 0.49 15.26 -6.75
N ILE A 59 1.07 15.66 -7.88
CA ILE A 59 0.45 16.64 -8.79
C ILE A 59 -0.31 15.84 -9.85
N VAL A 60 -1.62 16.07 -9.93
CA VAL A 60 -2.48 15.49 -10.96
C VAL A 60 -3.00 16.65 -11.81
N ALA A 61 -2.82 16.56 -13.12
CA ALA A 61 -3.24 17.57 -14.07
C ALA A 61 -3.77 16.89 -15.34
N SER A 62 -4.58 17.61 -16.11
CA SER A 62 -4.85 17.21 -17.49
C SER A 62 -3.55 17.29 -18.31
N GLU A 63 -3.48 16.52 -19.40
CA GLU A 63 -2.33 16.55 -20.30
C GLU A 63 -2.06 17.95 -20.84
N ALA A 64 -3.11 18.66 -21.28
CA ALA A 64 -3.00 20.03 -21.76
C ALA A 64 -2.41 20.98 -20.71
N MET A 65 -2.87 20.89 -19.45
CA MET A 65 -2.33 21.72 -18.36
C MET A 65 -0.89 21.34 -18.03
N ALA A 66 -0.56 20.05 -18.00
CA ALA A 66 0.80 19.58 -17.75
C ALA A 66 1.77 20.14 -18.79
N LEU A 67 1.42 20.07 -20.09
CA LEU A 67 2.22 20.63 -21.17
C LEU A 67 2.32 22.16 -21.11
N GLN A 68 1.21 22.86 -20.84
CA GLN A 68 1.19 24.32 -20.71
C GLN A 68 2.10 24.81 -19.57
N GLN A 69 2.18 24.05 -18.47
CA GLN A 69 3.00 24.37 -17.31
C GLN A 69 4.43 23.81 -17.41
N GLY A 70 4.82 23.21 -18.53
CA GLY A 70 6.14 22.61 -18.73
C GLY A 70 6.43 21.41 -17.82
N LEU A 71 5.38 20.75 -17.30
CA LEU A 71 5.50 19.54 -16.48
C LEU A 71 5.73 18.32 -17.37
N THR A 72 6.50 17.35 -16.87
CA THR A 72 6.68 16.04 -17.53
C THR A 72 5.68 15.03 -16.96
N PRO A 73 4.69 14.55 -17.74
CA PRO A 73 3.78 13.51 -17.30
C PRO A 73 4.53 12.21 -16.98
N ARG A 74 4.25 11.60 -15.83
CA ARG A 74 4.94 10.40 -15.33
C ARG A 74 4.11 9.12 -15.41
N ALA A 75 2.79 9.26 -15.34
CA ALA A 75 1.83 8.18 -15.44
C ALA A 75 0.45 8.76 -15.81
N ARG A 76 -0.47 7.89 -16.22
CA ARG A 76 -1.88 8.24 -16.48
C ARG A 76 -2.78 7.38 -15.62
N ILE A 77 -3.79 8.00 -14.99
CA ILE A 77 -4.85 7.27 -14.30
C ILE A 77 -5.78 6.70 -15.36
N VAL A 78 -5.78 5.37 -15.52
CA VAL A 78 -6.60 4.67 -16.54
C VAL A 78 -8.01 4.43 -16.03
N ALA A 79 -8.14 3.94 -14.79
CA ALA A 79 -9.43 3.69 -14.15
C ALA A 79 -9.27 3.76 -12.63
N THR A 80 -10.38 3.98 -11.93
CA THR A 80 -10.47 3.86 -10.48
C THR A 80 -11.77 3.14 -10.12
N ALA A 81 -11.75 2.37 -9.04
CA ALA A 81 -12.95 1.73 -8.51
C ALA A 81 -12.89 1.71 -6.98
N ALA A 82 -14.06 1.74 -6.36
CA ALA A 82 -14.24 1.52 -4.93
C ALA A 82 -15.37 0.51 -4.72
N CYS A 83 -15.15 -0.43 -3.80
CA CYS A 83 -16.13 -1.46 -3.47
C CYS A 83 -16.26 -1.57 -1.95
N GLY A 84 -17.50 -1.75 -1.48
CA GLY A 84 -17.79 -2.03 -0.07
C GLY A 84 -17.80 -3.54 0.18
N VAL A 85 -17.39 -3.92 1.38
CA VAL A 85 -17.48 -5.29 1.89
C VAL A 85 -17.97 -5.26 3.33
N GLU A 86 -18.45 -6.40 3.83
CA GLU A 86 -18.82 -6.54 5.23
C GLU A 86 -17.67 -6.14 6.17
N PRO A 87 -17.90 -5.34 7.22
CA PRO A 87 -16.83 -4.88 8.12
C PRO A 87 -16.00 -6.02 8.72
N ARG A 88 -16.65 -7.15 9.03
CA ARG A 88 -15.98 -8.35 9.54
C ARG A 88 -15.01 -8.99 8.53
N LEU A 89 -15.17 -8.68 7.26
CA LEU A 89 -14.38 -9.19 6.13
C LEU A 89 -13.56 -8.07 5.46
N MET A 90 -13.32 -6.94 6.13
CA MET A 90 -12.64 -5.78 5.53
C MET A 90 -11.33 -6.15 4.82
N GLY A 91 -10.60 -7.14 5.32
CA GLY A 91 -9.35 -7.59 4.69
C GLY A 91 -9.50 -8.01 3.22
N ILE A 92 -10.66 -8.51 2.80
CA ILE A 92 -10.88 -8.90 1.40
C ILE A 92 -11.35 -7.75 0.50
N GLY A 93 -11.51 -6.54 1.02
CA GLY A 93 -11.93 -5.35 0.26
C GLY A 93 -11.16 -5.11 -1.06
N PRO A 94 -9.84 -5.35 -1.13
CA PRO A 94 -9.07 -5.28 -2.37
C PRO A 94 -9.57 -6.18 -3.50
N LEU A 95 -10.11 -7.37 -3.19
CA LEU A 95 -10.54 -8.35 -4.19
C LEU A 95 -11.64 -7.82 -5.14
N PRO A 96 -12.83 -7.38 -4.65
CA PRO A 96 -13.86 -6.83 -5.53
C PRO A 96 -13.42 -5.52 -6.20
N ALA A 97 -12.62 -4.69 -5.51
CA ALA A 97 -12.12 -3.44 -6.09
C ALA A 97 -11.17 -3.67 -7.27
N ALA A 98 -10.25 -4.64 -7.14
CA ALA A 98 -9.32 -5.04 -8.20
C ALA A 98 -10.07 -5.60 -9.42
N ARG A 99 -11.04 -6.51 -9.20
CA ARG A 99 -11.87 -7.05 -10.28
C ARG A 99 -12.64 -5.94 -11.00
N ARG A 100 -13.23 -5.00 -10.26
CA ARG A 100 -14.01 -3.90 -10.83
C ARG A 100 -13.16 -2.92 -11.62
N VAL A 101 -11.98 -2.54 -11.12
CA VAL A 101 -11.12 -1.58 -11.85
C VAL A 101 -10.55 -2.19 -13.13
N LEU A 102 -10.22 -3.48 -13.11
CA LEU A 102 -9.76 -4.21 -14.29
C LEU A 102 -10.86 -4.31 -15.36
N GLU A 103 -12.09 -4.61 -14.94
CA GLU A 103 -13.27 -4.60 -15.82
C GLU A 103 -13.49 -3.22 -16.46
N ILE A 104 -13.48 -2.14 -15.66
CA ILE A 104 -13.63 -0.75 -16.17
C ILE A 104 -12.50 -0.39 -17.14
N ALA A 105 -11.27 -0.83 -16.86
CA ALA A 105 -10.12 -0.56 -17.71
C ALA A 105 -10.06 -1.43 -18.97
N GLY A 106 -10.87 -2.50 -19.05
CA GLY A 106 -10.75 -3.50 -20.11
C GLY A 106 -9.41 -4.26 -20.07
N LEU A 107 -8.85 -4.44 -18.87
CA LEU A 107 -7.56 -5.08 -18.65
C LEU A 107 -7.70 -6.35 -17.82
N SER A 108 -6.69 -7.21 -17.89
CA SER A 108 -6.58 -8.43 -17.09
C SER A 108 -5.41 -8.34 -16.09
N LEU A 109 -5.45 -9.17 -15.04
CA LEU A 109 -4.33 -9.27 -14.09
C LEU A 109 -3.00 -9.63 -14.76
N ALA A 110 -3.03 -10.48 -15.79
CA ALA A 110 -1.84 -10.90 -16.52
C ALA A 110 -1.16 -9.77 -17.29
N GLN A 111 -1.86 -8.66 -17.53
CA GLN A 111 -1.29 -7.48 -18.16
C GLN A 111 -0.59 -6.56 -17.16
N MET A 112 -0.76 -6.76 -15.85
CA MET A 112 -0.17 -5.88 -14.83
C MET A 112 1.32 -6.21 -14.65
N ASP A 113 2.16 -5.21 -14.90
CA ASP A 113 3.61 -5.36 -14.70
C ASP A 113 4.00 -5.20 -13.22
N VAL A 114 3.22 -4.41 -12.48
CA VAL A 114 3.38 -4.21 -11.04
C VAL A 114 2.00 -4.15 -10.39
N ILE A 115 1.86 -4.83 -9.26
CA ILE A 115 0.69 -4.83 -8.39
C ILE A 115 1.13 -4.33 -7.02
N GLU A 116 0.61 -3.20 -6.60
CA GLU A 116 0.80 -2.66 -5.25
C GLU A 116 -0.44 -3.00 -4.43
N LEU A 117 -0.28 -3.89 -3.44
CA LEU A 117 -1.31 -4.33 -2.51
C LEU A 117 -0.89 -3.94 -1.10
N ASN A 118 -1.66 -3.07 -0.44
CA ASN A 118 -1.35 -2.67 0.93
C ASN A 118 -1.36 -3.88 1.90
N GLU A 119 -0.27 -4.08 2.63
CA GLU A 119 -0.05 -5.21 3.54
C GLU A 119 -0.46 -4.86 4.98
N ALA A 120 -1.75 -4.65 5.24
CA ALA A 120 -2.21 -4.42 6.62
C ALA A 120 -1.88 -5.63 7.52
N PHE A 121 -2.08 -6.85 6.99
CA PHE A 121 -1.70 -8.12 7.60
C PHE A 121 -1.30 -9.11 6.51
N ALA A 122 -0.27 -9.93 6.76
CA ALA A 122 0.16 -10.95 5.81
C ALA A 122 -0.97 -11.93 5.45
N ALA A 123 -1.75 -12.36 6.46
CA ALA A 123 -2.89 -13.25 6.26
C ALA A 123 -3.94 -12.66 5.30
N GLN A 124 -4.14 -11.35 5.35
CA GLN A 124 -5.07 -10.64 4.48
C GLN A 124 -4.53 -10.53 3.05
N ALA A 125 -3.27 -10.11 2.90
CA ALA A 125 -2.64 -9.97 1.59
C ALA A 125 -2.64 -11.30 0.83
N LEU A 126 -2.21 -12.39 1.49
CA LEU A 126 -2.23 -13.74 0.92
C LEU A 126 -3.64 -14.20 0.54
N ALA A 127 -4.65 -13.91 1.37
CA ALA A 127 -6.04 -14.26 1.06
C ALA A 127 -6.57 -13.53 -0.19
N VAL A 128 -6.11 -12.29 -0.45
CA VAL A 128 -6.44 -11.55 -1.66
C VAL A 128 -5.71 -12.12 -2.88
N LEU A 129 -4.40 -12.38 -2.79
CA LEU A 129 -3.61 -12.93 -3.89
C LEU A 129 -4.17 -14.26 -4.38
N ARG A 130 -4.40 -15.20 -3.46
CA ARG A 130 -4.96 -16.52 -3.79
C ARG A 130 -6.32 -16.43 -4.47
N GLN A 131 -7.18 -15.49 -4.04
CA GLN A 131 -8.51 -15.29 -4.66
C GLN A 131 -8.46 -14.54 -6.00
N LEU A 132 -7.38 -13.80 -6.25
CA LEU A 132 -7.05 -13.23 -7.56
C LEU A 132 -6.35 -14.25 -8.48
N GLY A 133 -6.03 -15.44 -7.98
CA GLY A 133 -5.31 -16.47 -8.73
C GLY A 133 -3.82 -16.19 -8.89
N LEU A 134 -3.24 -15.37 -8.02
CA LEU A 134 -1.81 -15.07 -8.00
C LEU A 134 -1.08 -16.00 -7.01
N PRO A 135 0.16 -16.40 -7.32
CA PRO A 135 0.99 -17.12 -6.37
C PRO A 135 1.37 -16.20 -5.20
N ASP A 136 1.65 -16.80 -4.03
CA ASP A 136 1.96 -16.07 -2.80
C ASP A 136 3.27 -15.26 -2.90
N ASP A 137 4.17 -15.67 -3.80
CA ASP A 137 5.50 -15.09 -4.08
C ASP A 137 5.58 -14.42 -5.46
N ALA A 138 4.44 -14.00 -6.03
CA ALA A 138 4.37 -13.30 -7.30
C ALA A 138 5.34 -12.10 -7.36
N GLU A 139 6.36 -12.16 -8.21
CA GLU A 139 7.43 -11.13 -8.30
C GLU A 139 6.90 -9.73 -8.61
N GLN A 140 5.78 -9.64 -9.33
CA GLN A 140 5.14 -8.37 -9.66
C GLN A 140 4.36 -7.74 -8.50
N VAL A 141 4.11 -8.47 -7.42
CA VAL A 141 3.37 -7.97 -6.24
C VAL A 141 4.35 -7.39 -5.24
N ASN A 142 4.18 -6.11 -4.89
CA ASN A 142 5.01 -5.40 -3.90
C ASN A 142 6.53 -5.65 -4.07
N PRO A 143 7.11 -5.46 -5.28
CA PRO A 143 8.50 -5.81 -5.56
C PRO A 143 9.54 -5.04 -4.72
N ASN A 144 9.13 -3.96 -4.04
CA ASN A 144 9.98 -3.15 -3.17
C ASN A 144 9.59 -3.26 -1.69
N GLY A 145 8.86 -4.32 -1.33
CA GLY A 145 8.23 -4.48 -0.02
C GLY A 145 6.95 -3.65 0.13
N GLY A 146 6.21 -3.92 1.20
CA GLY A 146 4.96 -3.23 1.52
C GLY A 146 4.90 -2.74 2.97
N ALA A 147 3.68 -2.53 3.45
CA ALA A 147 3.41 -1.88 4.73
C ALA A 147 3.89 -2.67 5.97
N ILE A 148 4.14 -3.98 5.86
CA ILE A 148 4.73 -4.76 6.96
C ILE A 148 6.17 -4.28 7.25
N ALA A 149 6.92 -3.91 6.21
CA ALA A 149 8.30 -3.43 6.33
C ALA A 149 8.38 -1.90 6.37
N LEU A 150 7.65 -1.22 5.49
CA LEU A 150 7.74 0.24 5.31
C LEU A 150 6.82 1.02 6.28
N GLY A 151 5.89 0.32 6.94
CA GLY A 151 4.94 0.93 7.84
C GLY A 151 3.65 1.41 7.18
N HIS A 152 2.68 1.83 8.00
CA HIS A 152 1.32 2.19 7.56
C HIS A 152 0.82 3.47 8.24
N PRO A 153 1.19 4.66 7.75
CA PRO A 153 0.70 5.91 8.31
C PRO A 153 -0.78 6.11 8.01
N ALA A 154 -1.59 6.17 9.07
CA ALA A 154 -3.04 6.25 8.97
C ALA A 154 -3.48 7.54 8.24
N GLY A 155 -4.25 7.39 7.15
CA GLY A 155 -4.63 8.50 6.27
C GLY A 155 -3.66 8.75 5.11
N HIS A 156 -2.55 8.02 5.07
CA HIS A 156 -1.49 8.13 4.08
C HIS A 156 -1.01 6.74 3.59
N GLU A 157 -1.97 5.94 3.09
CA GLU A 157 -1.69 4.61 2.52
C GLU A 157 -1.19 4.67 1.06
N ARG A 158 -1.11 5.89 0.49
CA ARG A 158 -0.81 6.15 -0.92
C ARG A 158 0.67 6.36 -1.21
N ARG A 159 1.59 5.83 -0.39
CA ARG A 159 3.01 5.80 -0.76
C ARG A 159 3.26 4.64 -1.70
N GLN A 160 3.00 4.86 -2.99
CA GLN A 160 3.36 3.92 -4.05
C GLN A 160 4.87 4.02 -4.30
N THR A 161 5.67 3.15 -3.68
CA THR A 161 7.10 3.01 -3.98
C THR A 161 7.32 2.55 -5.43
N GLY A 162 6.41 1.73 -5.98
CA GLY A 162 6.44 1.29 -7.38
C GLY A 162 6.24 2.41 -8.42
N ALA A 163 5.29 3.33 -8.21
CA ALA A 163 4.97 4.37 -9.21
C ALA A 163 6.15 5.34 -9.46
N ASP A 164 6.90 5.67 -8.39
CA ASP A 164 8.03 6.59 -8.50
C ASP A 164 9.23 5.94 -9.21
N ARG A 165 9.41 4.61 -9.15
CA ARG A 165 10.44 3.91 -9.92
C ARG A 165 9.98 3.57 -11.33
N HIS A 166 8.74 3.14 -11.52
CA HIS A 166 8.17 2.85 -12.86
C HIS A 166 8.24 4.08 -13.78
N ALA A 167 8.00 5.26 -13.22
CA ALA A 167 8.16 6.52 -13.95
C ALA A 167 9.62 6.98 -14.12
N ARG A 168 10.60 6.39 -13.42
CA ARG A 168 12.05 6.64 -13.60
C ARG A 168 12.71 5.63 -14.52
N THR A 169 12.16 4.42 -14.67
CA THR A 169 12.75 3.34 -15.49
C THR A 169 12.46 3.46 -16.99
N GLY A 170 11.78 4.52 -17.44
CA GLY A 170 11.52 4.72 -18.87
C GLY A 170 10.51 3.75 -19.46
N THR A 171 9.77 2.99 -18.64
CA THR A 171 8.70 2.08 -19.10
C THR A 171 7.40 2.86 -19.36
N ALA A 172 7.48 3.83 -20.28
CA ALA A 172 6.30 4.54 -20.75
C ALA A 172 5.31 3.55 -21.38
N GLY A 173 4.10 3.45 -20.83
CA GLY A 173 2.99 2.67 -21.41
C GLY A 173 2.62 1.37 -20.69
N ARG A 174 3.29 1.02 -19.60
CA ARG A 174 3.08 -0.24 -18.87
C ARG A 174 2.08 -0.08 -17.70
N PRO A 175 1.08 -0.98 -17.56
CA PRO A 175 0.00 -0.78 -16.59
C PRO A 175 0.40 -1.21 -15.17
N LEU A 176 0.06 -0.34 -14.21
CA LEU A 176 0.19 -0.53 -12.77
C LEU A 176 -1.20 -0.71 -12.16
N CYS A 177 -1.38 -1.73 -11.33
CA CYS A 177 -2.56 -1.85 -10.48
C CYS A 177 -2.20 -1.48 -9.04
N ALA A 178 -2.80 -0.43 -8.49
CA ALA A 178 -2.68 -0.10 -7.08
C ALA A 178 -4.03 -0.36 -6.39
N VAL A 179 -4.02 -1.23 -5.38
CA VAL A 179 -5.23 -1.62 -4.66
C VAL A 179 -5.09 -1.24 -3.19
N HIS A 180 -5.95 -0.33 -2.76
CA HIS A 180 -5.96 0.20 -1.40
C HIS A 180 -7.29 -0.09 -0.71
N HIS A 181 -7.25 -0.24 0.61
CA HIS A 181 -8.45 -0.26 1.42
C HIS A 181 -8.80 1.19 1.78
N VAL A 182 -10.06 1.60 1.63
CA VAL A 182 -10.50 2.94 2.05
C VAL A 182 -11.40 2.81 3.26
N HIS A 183 -10.96 3.34 4.39
CA HIS A 183 -11.81 3.46 5.58
C HIS A 183 -12.79 4.62 5.42
N ARG A 184 -14.09 4.33 5.39
CA ARG A 184 -15.12 5.34 5.66
C ARG A 184 -15.24 5.46 7.19
N ARG A 185 -14.70 6.53 7.79
CA ARG A 185 -15.08 6.89 9.17
C ARG A 185 -16.59 7.11 9.19
N ARG A 186 -17.36 6.24 9.84
CA ARG A 186 -18.72 6.58 10.25
C ARG A 186 -18.60 7.61 11.37
N SER A 187 -18.96 8.85 11.09
CA SER A 187 -19.33 9.82 12.12
C SER A 187 -20.51 9.24 12.89
N GLY A 188 -20.31 8.91 14.16
CA GLY A 188 -21.35 8.73 15.18
C GLY A 188 -22.36 7.59 14.94
N HIS A 189 -22.12 6.46 15.57
CA HIS A 189 -23.21 5.72 16.22
C HIS A 189 -22.63 5.00 17.43
N ARG A 190 -22.98 5.49 18.63
CA ARG A 190 -22.96 4.68 19.84
C ARG A 190 -24.01 3.59 19.64
N HIS A 191 -23.64 2.34 19.84
CA HIS A 191 -24.58 1.31 20.22
C HIS A 191 -24.03 0.65 21.48
N ASP A 192 -24.72 0.93 22.58
CA ASP A 192 -24.79 0.02 23.72
C ASP A 192 -25.28 -1.34 23.20
N TYR A 193 -24.51 -2.39 23.50
CA TYR A 193 -24.94 -3.68 24.08
C TYR A 193 -23.69 -4.45 24.48
#